data_AF-A0A1M4TPM4-F1
#
_entry.id   AF-A0A1M4TPM4-F1
#
_cell.length_a   1.000
_cell.length_b   1.000
_cell.length_c   1.000
_cell.angle_alpha   90.00
_cell.angle_beta   90.00
_cell.angle_gamma   90.00
#
_symmetry.space_group_name_H-M   'P 1'
#
loop_
_entity.id
_entity.type
_entity.pdbx_description
1 polymer ?
#
loop_
_entity_poly.entity_id
_entity_poly.type
_entity_poly.pdbx_seq_one_letter_code
_entity_poly.pdbx_strand_id
1 'polypeptide(L)'
;MKNYMQSANDYYRHFIQPRDFIEFQSGFFLSEGIFRISGETQCQWLLQIICFQQKESGVQLVEFWKLKRKEGLEYQLQCKDSSGTVLFENTFISPDFLFNEITIWKIGSYLILPAEYNEFVKLIKNDTANHTFKSMDDIKTKLN
;
A
#
# COMPACT_ATOMS: atom_id res chain seq x y z
N MET A 1 3.30 -24.94 1.57
CA MET A 1 3.32 -24.49 2.98
C MET A 1 3.90 -23.09 3.02
N LYS A 2 3.30 -22.18 3.81
CA LYS A 2 3.89 -20.86 4.09
C LYS A 2 5.13 -21.07 4.97
N ASN A 3 6.26 -20.46 4.61
CA ASN A 3 7.55 -20.67 5.28
C ASN A 3 7.88 -19.44 6.15
N TYR A 4 8.20 -19.67 7.43
CA TYR A 4 8.57 -18.65 8.41
C TYR A 4 9.79 -17.81 8.03
N MET A 5 10.62 -18.28 7.10
CA MET A 5 11.81 -17.56 6.61
C MET A 5 11.54 -16.74 5.34
N GLN A 6 10.36 -16.86 4.72
CA GLN A 6 10.06 -16.22 3.44
C GLN A 6 9.40 -14.85 3.62
N SER A 7 9.67 -13.92 2.71
CA SER A 7 8.92 -12.67 2.58
C SER A 7 7.52 -12.93 2.01
N ALA A 8 6.50 -12.30 2.57
CA ALA A 8 5.16 -12.30 2.00
C ALA A 8 5.19 -11.72 0.58
N ASN A 9 5.98 -10.68 0.33
CA ASN A 9 6.07 -10.07 -1.01
C ASN A 9 6.57 -11.07 -2.06
N ASP A 10 7.51 -11.96 -1.69
CA ASP A 10 8.02 -12.99 -2.61
C ASP A 10 6.99 -14.09 -2.86
N TYR A 11 6.29 -14.53 -1.82
CA TYR A 11 5.26 -15.56 -1.92
C TYR A 11 4.08 -15.09 -2.81
N TYR A 12 3.67 -13.84 -2.63
CA TYR A 12 2.57 -13.21 -3.33
C TYR A 12 3.00 -12.38 -4.55
N ARG A 13 4.20 -12.62 -5.08
CA ARG A 13 4.77 -11.86 -6.23
C ARG A 13 3.97 -11.92 -7.52
N HIS A 14 2.98 -12.82 -7.60
CA HIS A 14 2.09 -12.95 -8.76
C HIS A 14 1.07 -11.81 -8.84
N PHE A 15 0.85 -11.06 -7.76
CA PHE A 15 0.13 -9.78 -7.81
C PHE A 15 1.07 -8.70 -8.36
N ILE A 16 0.89 -8.40 -9.65
CA ILE A 16 1.71 -7.43 -10.40
C ILE A 16 0.87 -6.23 -10.86
N GLN A 17 -0.40 -6.47 -11.17
CA GLN A 17 -1.32 -5.44 -11.64
C GLN A 17 -2.50 -5.37 -10.68
N PRO A 18 -2.67 -4.24 -9.95
CA PRO A 18 -3.90 -4.02 -9.21
C PRO A 18 -5.02 -3.80 -10.23
N ARG A 19 -5.89 -4.79 -10.43
CA ARG A 19 -7.01 -4.67 -11.36
C ARG A 19 -8.10 -3.76 -10.80
N ASP A 20 -8.33 -3.91 -9.49
CA ASP A 20 -9.30 -3.17 -8.72
C ASP A 20 -8.71 -2.75 -7.38
N PHE A 21 -9.33 -1.72 -6.79
CA PHE A 21 -9.06 -1.27 -5.44
C PHE A 21 -10.27 -1.56 -4.55
N ILE A 22 -10.00 -2.15 -3.40
CA ILE A 22 -11.02 -2.52 -2.43
C ILE A 22 -11.02 -1.44 -1.35
N GLU A 23 -12.16 -0.79 -1.16
CA GLU A 23 -12.31 0.20 -0.10
C GLU A 23 -12.08 -0.46 1.25
N PHE A 24 -11.18 0.17 2.00
CA PHE A 24 -10.90 -0.07 3.39
C PHE A 24 -11.39 1.12 4.21
N GLN A 25 -11.41 0.95 5.53
CA GLN A 25 -11.98 1.92 6.45
C GLN A 25 -11.46 3.35 6.19
N SER A 26 -12.37 4.33 6.32
CA SER A 26 -12.04 5.76 6.27
C SER A 26 -11.43 6.25 4.94
N GLY A 27 -11.85 5.70 3.81
CA GLY A 27 -11.44 6.15 2.48
C GLY A 27 -10.02 5.71 2.08
N PHE A 28 -9.47 4.71 2.77
CA PHE A 28 -8.26 4.01 2.32
C PHE A 28 -8.63 2.92 1.32
N PHE A 29 -7.71 2.55 0.44
CA PHE A 29 -7.95 1.58 -0.62
C PHE A 29 -6.82 0.56 -0.65
N LEU A 30 -7.17 -0.73 -0.70
CA LEU A 30 -6.20 -1.82 -0.78
C LEU A 30 -6.13 -2.33 -2.21
N SER A 31 -4.92 -2.60 -2.70
CA SER A 31 -4.78 -3.47 -3.87
C SER A 31 -5.33 -4.86 -3.57
N GLU A 32 -5.66 -5.61 -4.62
CA GLU A 32 -6.06 -7.02 -4.49
C GLU A 32 -4.99 -7.82 -3.72
N GLY A 33 -3.70 -7.60 -4.00
CA GLY A 33 -2.62 -8.29 -3.31
C GLY A 33 -2.62 -8.03 -1.81
N ILE A 34 -2.75 -6.77 -1.37
CA ILE A 34 -2.81 -6.41 0.05
C ILE A 34 -4.05 -6.99 0.72
N PHE A 35 -5.22 -6.89 0.07
CA PHE A 35 -6.46 -7.47 0.58
C PHE A 35 -6.32 -8.98 0.81
N ARG A 36 -5.83 -9.72 -0.19
CA ARG A 36 -5.62 -11.17 -0.13
C ARG A 36 -4.66 -11.56 0.98
N ILE A 37 -3.51 -10.89 1.08
CA ILE A 37 -2.52 -11.16 2.12
C ILE A 37 -3.12 -10.93 3.52
N SER A 38 -3.83 -9.82 3.71
CA SER A 38 -4.39 -9.47 5.02
C SER A 38 -5.43 -10.47 5.50
N GLY A 39 -6.25 -11.03 4.59
CA GLY A 39 -7.23 -12.07 4.92
C GLY A 39 -6.56 -13.41 5.20
N GLU A 40 -5.61 -13.84 4.37
CA GLU A 40 -4.97 -15.15 4.48
C GLU A 40 -3.93 -15.26 5.60
N THR A 41 -3.42 -14.13 6.09
CA THR A 41 -2.44 -14.08 7.19
C THR A 41 -3.00 -13.44 8.46
N GLN A 42 -4.29 -13.08 8.45
CA GLN A 42 -4.99 -12.44 9.56
C GLN A 42 -4.29 -11.15 10.05
N CYS A 43 -3.58 -10.44 9.17
CA CYS A 43 -2.81 -9.25 9.51
C CYS A 43 -3.56 -7.93 9.27
N GLN A 44 -4.89 -7.91 9.40
CA GLN A 44 -5.67 -6.67 9.25
C GLN A 44 -5.29 -5.59 10.27
N TRP A 45 -4.81 -5.99 11.45
CA TRP A 45 -4.27 -5.10 12.47
C TRP A 45 -3.11 -4.23 11.95
N LEU A 46 -2.28 -4.78 11.05
CA LEU A 46 -1.19 -4.04 10.42
C LEU A 46 -1.74 -2.92 9.54
N LEU A 47 -2.80 -3.20 8.77
CA LEU A 47 -3.43 -2.21 7.90
C LEU A 47 -4.06 -1.07 8.70
N GLN A 48 -4.69 -1.38 9.84
CA GLN A 48 -5.21 -0.38 10.78
C GLN A 48 -4.12 0.59 11.23
N ILE A 49 -2.97 0.06 11.67
CA ILE A 49 -1.83 0.89 12.10
C ILE A 49 -1.36 1.79 10.95
N ILE A 50 -1.16 1.22 9.75
CA ILE A 50 -0.67 1.98 8.59
C ILE A 50 -1.64 3.10 8.18
N CYS A 51 -2.95 2.84 8.19
CA CYS A 51 -3.96 3.81 7.77
C CYS A 51 -4.14 4.95 8.78
N PHE A 52 -4.11 4.63 10.08
CA PHE A 52 -4.44 5.57 11.15
C PHE A 52 -3.24 6.12 11.91
N GLN A 53 -2.01 5.85 11.44
CA GLN A 53 -0.81 6.45 12.00
C GLN A 53 -0.88 7.98 11.91
N GLN A 54 -0.73 8.65 13.06
CA GLN A 54 -0.67 10.11 13.11
C GLN A 54 0.55 10.63 12.34
N LYS A 55 0.32 11.66 11.52
CA LYS A 55 1.34 12.31 10.72
C LYS A 55 1.84 13.57 11.41
N GLU A 56 3.16 13.72 11.52
CA GLU A 56 3.74 15.04 11.75
C GLU A 56 3.55 15.88 10.48
N SER A 57 3.36 17.19 10.67
CA SER A 57 2.89 18.13 9.64
C SER A 57 3.75 18.13 8.37
N GLY A 58 3.31 17.37 7.36
CA GLY A 58 3.88 17.30 6.02
C GLY A 58 3.13 16.24 5.21
N VAL A 59 2.61 16.59 4.02
CA VAL A 59 1.92 15.62 3.16
C VAL A 59 2.96 14.70 2.54
N GLN A 60 3.35 13.64 3.24
CA GLN A 60 4.13 12.56 2.63
C GLN A 60 3.23 11.81 1.65
N LEU A 61 3.59 11.95 0.37
CA LEU A 61 2.88 11.33 -0.73
C LEU A 61 3.10 9.82 -0.77
N VAL A 62 4.29 9.36 -0.36
CA VAL A 62 4.71 7.95 -0.38
C VAL A 62 5.37 7.56 0.94
N GLU A 63 4.91 6.46 1.52
CA GLU A 63 5.40 5.87 2.75
C GLU A 63 5.73 4.38 2.51
N PHE A 64 6.85 3.93 3.05
CA PHE A 64 7.34 2.56 2.92
C PHE A 64 7.28 1.86 4.28
N TRP A 65 6.31 0.98 4.43
CA TRP A 65 6.06 0.23 5.66
C TRP A 65 6.65 -1.16 5.55
N LYS A 66 7.51 -1.54 6.50
CA LYS A 66 8.09 -2.88 6.57
C LYS A 66 7.87 -3.49 7.95
N LEU A 67 7.14 -4.60 7.98
CA LEU A 67 7.02 -5.48 9.15
C LEU A 67 8.04 -6.60 8.99
N LYS A 68 8.94 -6.78 9.95
CA LYS A 68 10.00 -7.80 9.91
C LYS A 68 10.13 -8.53 11.24
N ARG A 69 10.16 -9.86 11.20
CA ARG A 69 10.34 -10.71 12.39
C ARG A 69 11.73 -10.46 12.97
N LYS A 70 11.79 -10.29 14.29
CA LYS A 70 13.03 -10.18 15.05
C LYS A 70 13.40 -11.55 15.58
N GLU A 71 12.59 -12.08 16.48
CA GLU A 71 12.77 -13.38 17.12
C GLU A 71 11.41 -13.94 17.53
N GLY A 72 11.23 -15.26 17.44
CA GLY A 72 9.98 -15.89 17.86
C GLY A 72 8.77 -15.27 17.18
N LEU A 73 7.84 -14.72 17.95
CA LEU A 73 6.62 -14.04 17.48
C LEU A 73 6.74 -12.50 17.47
N GLU A 74 7.94 -11.98 17.75
CA GLU A 74 8.21 -10.56 17.80
C GLU A 74 8.51 -10.01 16.41
N TYR A 75 7.87 -8.88 16.08
CA TYR A 75 8.00 -8.17 14.83
C TYR A 75 8.31 -6.71 15.07
N GLN A 76 9.25 -6.18 14.30
CA GLN A 76 9.45 -4.74 14.19
C GLN A 76 8.70 -4.21 12.97
N LEU A 77 7.85 -3.21 13.18
CA LEU A 77 7.23 -2.42 12.13
C LEU A 77 7.97 -1.09 12.02
N GLN A 78 8.45 -0.79 10.81
CA GLN A 78 9.15 0.46 10.51
C GLN A 78 8.49 1.15 9.31
N CYS A 79 8.26 2.45 9.40
CA CYS A 79 7.86 3.30 8.29
C CYS A 79 9.01 4.24 7.91
N LYS A 80 9.28 4.35 6.61
CA LYS A 80 10.20 5.32 6.04
C LYS A 80 9.53 6.18 4.98
N ASP A 81 10.00 7.40 4.83
CA ASP A 81 9.66 8.24 3.67
C ASP A 81 10.56 7.97 2.46
N SER A 82 10.36 8.72 1.38
CA SER A 82 11.18 8.67 0.16
C SER A 82 12.63 9.11 0.33
N SER A 83 12.96 9.84 1.41
CA SER A 83 14.35 10.19 1.74
C SER A 83 15.05 9.09 2.56
N GLY A 84 14.30 8.08 3.01
CA GLY A 84 14.79 7.04 3.91
C GLY A 84 14.72 7.40 5.39
N THR A 85 14.15 8.56 5.73
CA THR A 85 13.94 9.00 7.11
C THR A 85 12.91 8.11 7.78
N VAL A 86 13.21 7.63 9.00
CA VAL A 86 12.29 6.80 9.79
C VAL A 86 11.22 7.70 10.42
N LEU A 87 9.95 7.43 10.07
CA LEU A 87 8.79 8.19 10.55
C LEU A 87 8.08 7.49 11.71
N PHE A 88 8.21 6.17 11.75
CA PHE A 88 7.58 5.33 12.76
C PHE A 88 8.43 4.09 12.94
N GLU A 89 8.61 3.68 14.19
CA GLU A 89 9.18 2.39 14.52
C GLU A 89 8.53 1.89 15.82
N ASN A 90 8.02 0.67 15.79
CA ASN A 90 7.48 0.03 16.98
C ASN A 90 7.55 -1.50 16.85
N THR A 91 7.45 -2.19 17.99
CA THR A 91 7.49 -3.64 18.08
C THR A 91 6.12 -4.21 18.42
N PHE A 92 5.77 -5.32 17.78
CA PHE A 92 4.48 -6.01 17.92
C PHE A 92 4.69 -7.50 18.08
N ILE A 93 3.74 -8.16 18.75
CA ILE A 93 3.68 -9.62 18.83
C ILE A 93 2.56 -10.10 17.92
N SER A 94 2.85 -11.07 17.04
CA SER A 94 1.85 -11.65 16.15
C SER A 94 2.03 -13.17 16.03
N PRO A 95 1.10 -13.97 16.59
CA PRO A 95 1.13 -15.42 16.42
C PRO A 95 0.68 -15.85 15.02
N ASP A 96 -0.20 -15.07 14.38
CA ASP A 96 -0.90 -15.47 13.15
C ASP A 96 -0.17 -15.07 11.86
N PHE A 97 0.72 -14.06 11.94
CA PHE A 97 1.51 -13.67 10.78
C PHE A 97 2.69 -14.65 10.59
N LEU A 98 2.57 -15.53 9.59
CA LEU A 98 3.52 -16.64 9.39
C LEU A 98 4.75 -16.30 8.55
N PHE A 99 4.82 -15.12 7.94
CA PHE A 99 5.95 -14.72 7.10
C PHE A 99 7.05 -14.04 7.92
N ASN A 100 8.29 -14.08 7.43
CA ASN A 100 9.40 -13.36 8.05
C ASN A 100 9.22 -11.85 7.91
N GLU A 101 8.70 -11.41 6.77
CA GLU A 101 8.49 -9.99 6.52
C GLU A 101 7.38 -9.72 5.52
N ILE A 102 6.87 -8.49 5.55
CA ILE A 102 6.07 -7.88 4.50
C ILE A 102 6.43 -6.40 4.38
N THR A 103 6.50 -5.94 3.14
CA THR A 103 6.61 -4.53 2.78
C THR A 103 5.32 -4.09 2.11
N ILE A 104 4.75 -2.98 2.57
CA ILE A 104 3.55 -2.35 2.03
C ILE A 104 3.91 -0.91 1.68
N TRP A 105 3.54 -0.48 0.49
CA TRP A 105 3.73 0.92 0.07
C TRP A 105 2.40 1.63 0.22
N LYS A 106 2.41 2.76 0.92
CA LYS A 106 1.25 3.62 1.07
C LYS A 106 1.45 4.89 0.26
N ILE A 107 0.60 5.10 -0.73
CA ILE A 107 0.64 6.23 -1.66
C ILE A 107 -0.67 7.00 -1.52
N GLY A 108 -0.63 8.13 -0.81
CA GLY A 108 -1.85 8.83 -0.40
C GLY A 108 -2.76 7.90 0.44
N SER A 109 -3.94 7.59 -0.10
CA SER A 109 -4.93 6.67 0.49
C SER A 109 -4.80 5.22 -0.02
N TYR A 110 -3.90 4.92 -0.94
CA TYR A 110 -3.74 3.59 -1.52
C TYR A 110 -2.66 2.79 -0.79
N LEU A 111 -2.93 1.54 -0.46
CA LEU A 111 -1.97 0.57 0.06
C LEU A 111 -1.76 -0.52 -1.00
N ILE A 112 -0.51 -0.68 -1.43
CA ILE A 112 -0.14 -1.59 -2.52
C ILE A 112 1.10 -2.42 -2.16
N LEU A 113 1.31 -3.51 -2.90
CA LEU A 113 2.58 -4.23 -2.88
C LEU A 113 3.64 -3.50 -3.72
N PRO A 114 4.93 -3.64 -3.38
CA PRO A 114 6.02 -3.07 -4.17
C PRO A 114 5.99 -3.53 -5.65
N ALA A 115 5.63 -4.78 -5.89
CA ALA A 115 5.52 -5.35 -7.24
C ALA A 115 4.40 -4.71 -8.09
N GLU A 116 3.40 -4.12 -7.44
CA GLU A 116 2.24 -3.50 -8.09
C GLU A 116 2.49 -2.04 -8.48
N TYR A 117 3.59 -1.43 -8.01
CA TYR A 117 3.85 0.00 -8.15
C TYR A 117 3.88 0.48 -9.60
N ASN A 118 4.57 -0.24 -10.49
CA ASN A 118 4.73 0.19 -11.88
C ASN A 118 3.39 0.26 -12.61
N GLU A 119 2.50 -0.71 -12.39
CA GLU A 119 1.17 -0.71 -12.98
C GLU A 119 0.24 0.30 -12.31
N PHE A 120 0.33 0.47 -10.98
CA PHE A 120 -0.38 1.52 -10.27
C PHE A 120 -0.08 2.91 -10.84
N VAL A 121 1.20 3.25 -11.05
CA VAL A 121 1.58 4.55 -11.62
C VAL A 121 1.02 4.75 -13.03
N LYS A 122 0.92 3.69 -13.85
CA LYS A 122 0.30 3.79 -15.18
C LYS A 122 -1.20 4.06 -15.09
N LEU A 123 -1.90 3.39 -14.17
CA LEU A 123 -3.33 3.59 -13.95
C LEU A 123 -3.62 5.05 -13.56
N ILE A 124 -2.91 5.58 -12.57
CA ILE A 124 -3.11 6.97 -12.11
C ILE A 124 -2.79 7.99 -13.21
N LYS A 125 -1.73 7.75 -14.02
CA LYS A 125 -1.38 8.61 -15.16
C LYS A 125 -2.44 8.58 -16.27
N ASN A 126 -3.00 7.41 -16.56
CA ASN A 126 -4.05 7.27 -17.57
C ASN A 126 -5.36 7.93 -17.13
N ASP A 127 -5.73 7.82 -15.85
CA ASP A 127 -6.89 8.53 -15.31
C ASP A 127 -6.70 10.05 -15.33
N THR A 128 -5.50 10.55 -15.01
CA THR A 128 -5.21 11.99 -15.13
C THR A 128 -5.18 12.47 -16.59
N ALA A 129 -4.75 11.64 -17.54
CA ALA A 129 -4.81 11.94 -18.98
C ALA A 129 -6.25 11.89 -19.53
N ASN A 130 -7.12 11.03 -19.01
CA ASN A 130 -8.54 11.04 -19.35
C ASN A 130 -9.27 12.26 -18.74
N HIS A 131 -8.69 12.88 -17.72
CA HIS A 131 -9.14 14.13 -17.11
C HIS A 131 -8.38 15.39 -17.59
N THR A 132 -7.61 15.33 -18.69
CA THR A 132 -7.15 16.57 -19.33
C THR A 132 -8.39 17.33 -19.83
N PHE A 133 -8.68 18.43 -19.14
CA PHE A 133 -9.82 19.32 -19.36
C PHE A 133 -10.06 19.57 -20.87
N LYS A 134 -11.27 19.26 -21.35
CA LYS A 134 -11.80 20.00 -22.50
C LYS A 134 -11.84 21.46 -22.09
N SER A 135 -11.05 22.30 -22.75
CA SER A 135 -11.16 23.74 -22.57
C SER A 135 -12.59 24.16 -22.90
N MET A 136 -13.10 25.17 -22.20
CA MET A 136 -14.40 25.78 -22.48
C MET A 136 -14.49 26.39 -23.89
N ASP A 137 -13.37 26.46 -24.60
CA ASP A 137 -13.29 26.85 -26.02
C ASP A 137 -13.73 25.74 -26.99
N ASP A 138 -13.71 24.45 -26.60
CA ASP A 138 -14.14 23.34 -27.46
C ASP A 138 -15.68 23.18 -27.51
N ILE A 139 -16.42 23.93 -26.70
CA ILE A 139 -17.89 23.90 -26.65
C ILE A 139 -18.52 24.95 -27.58
N LYS A 140 -17.77 25.94 -28.06
CA LYS A 140 -18.31 27.00 -28.93
C LYS A 140 -18.48 26.63 -30.41
N THR A 141 -17.99 25.47 -30.86
CA THR A 141 -18.09 25.07 -32.28
C THR A 141 -19.27 24.15 -32.60
N LYS A 142 -20.23 23.99 -31.69
CA LYS A 142 -21.43 23.16 -31.94
C LYS A 142 -22.78 23.82 -31.71
N LEU A 143 -22.84 25.15 -31.56
CA LEU A 143 -24.09 25.90 -31.70
C LEU A 143 -23.80 27.23 -32.41
N ASN A 144 -24.23 27.26 -33.68
CA ASN A 144 -24.23 28.33 -34.69
C ASN A 144 -23.01 28.40 -35.61
#